data_AF-N4XIS1-F1
#
_entry.id   AF-N4XIS1-F1
#
_cell.length_a   1.000
_cell.length_b   1.000
_cell.length_c   1.000
_cell.angle_alpha   90.00
_cell.angle_beta   90.00
_cell.angle_gamma   90.00
#
_symmetry.space_group_name_H-M   'P 1'
#
loop_
_entity.id
_entity.type
_entity.pdbx_description
1 polymer ?
#
loop_
_entity_poly.entity_id
_entity_poly.type
_entity_poly.pdbx_seq_one_letter_code
_entity_poly.pdbx_strand_id
1 'polypeptide(L)'
;MNSLQNLASQRLPLYLPWSKPNIEIGSGFNSAAIASDSLPWASKCPFIIDDAKCVVEIDGGVSSYREGNSSSSAQHSEHLSASLGVTVGCKFLSASVTGSYDKSVSDNFAGTRVSKNISIQAGHVRFQADPVLTPFARNVLCRSENEFRSIFGDYYVVGYQIGAEAGGCVTITHSDQSEEKRVQVQATAKVLWMKKTISTTTSSKMVSSDDSISFNSYDTLRQHNDEVKETHLLEEIHQKSNECMDRIDNLHATVEKTIMDLGLGTNDGASVKECVRLCDSGVVVQLILAPYSKLAEYVALTSSRSSDI
;
A
#
# COMPACT_ATOMS: atom_id res chain seq x y z
N MET A 1 -13.99 12.58 -7.80
CA MET A 1 -14.10 11.74 -6.59
C MET A 1 -13.05 10.66 -6.69
N ASN A 2 -12.26 10.47 -5.63
CA ASN A 2 -11.28 9.38 -5.58
C ASN A 2 -12.01 8.03 -5.44
N SER A 3 -11.43 6.93 -5.95
CA SER A 3 -12.05 5.60 -5.96
C SER A 3 -12.47 5.15 -4.54
N LEU A 4 -11.66 5.45 -3.51
CA LEU A 4 -12.01 5.18 -2.11
C LEU A 4 -13.31 5.88 -1.64
N GLN A 5 -13.56 7.12 -2.08
CA GLN A 5 -14.80 7.84 -1.71
C GLN A 5 -16.03 7.20 -2.36
N ASN A 6 -15.88 6.70 -3.58
CA ASN A 6 -16.94 6.01 -4.31
C ASN A 6 -17.26 4.64 -3.68
N LEU A 7 -16.24 3.91 -3.21
CA LEU A 7 -16.43 2.68 -2.46
C LEU A 7 -17.11 2.97 -1.11
N ALA A 8 -16.65 4.02 -0.43
CA ALA A 8 -17.18 4.41 0.87
C ALA A 8 -18.66 4.83 0.80
N SER A 9 -19.05 5.61 -0.21
CA SER A 9 -20.44 6.04 -0.43
C SER A 9 -21.39 4.87 -0.73
N GLN A 10 -20.87 3.79 -1.31
CA GLN A 10 -21.60 2.54 -1.56
C GLN A 10 -21.55 1.56 -0.38
N ARG A 11 -20.90 1.93 0.74
CA ARG A 11 -20.72 1.07 1.92
C ARG A 11 -20.03 -0.26 1.59
N LEU A 12 -19.06 -0.22 0.69
CA LEU A 12 -18.24 -1.37 0.30
C LEU A 12 -16.96 -1.43 1.15
N PRO A 13 -16.37 -2.62 1.36
CA PRO A 13 -15.08 -2.75 2.04
C PRO A 13 -14.00 -1.86 1.41
N LEU A 14 -13.13 -1.30 2.25
CA LEU A 14 -12.00 -0.48 1.82
C LEU A 14 -10.70 -1.22 2.09
N TYR A 15 -9.77 -1.13 1.14
CA TYR A 15 -8.43 -1.67 1.25
C TYR A 15 -7.46 -0.51 1.21
N LEU A 16 -6.79 -0.24 2.33
CA LEU A 16 -5.89 0.90 2.48
C LEU A 16 -4.44 0.40 2.50
N PRO A 17 -3.53 0.94 1.68
CA PRO A 17 -2.12 0.59 1.79
C PRO A 17 -1.61 0.95 3.18
N TRP A 18 -0.84 0.04 3.79
CA TRP A 18 -0.35 0.24 5.14
C TRP A 18 0.68 1.37 5.22
N SER A 19 0.69 2.07 6.36
CA SER A 19 1.55 3.22 6.64
C SER A 19 2.20 3.08 8.02
N LYS A 20 3.31 3.79 8.25
CA LYS A 20 4.16 3.68 9.45
C LYS A 20 3.47 3.61 10.83
N PRO A 21 2.35 4.29 11.14
CA PRO A 21 1.69 4.07 12.42
C PRO A 21 0.97 2.71 12.46
N ASN A 22 1.18 1.97 13.55
CA ASN A 22 0.41 0.76 13.84
C ASN A 22 -1.07 1.12 14.01
N ILE A 23 -1.92 0.51 13.18
CA ILE A 23 -3.37 0.63 13.28
C ILE A 23 -3.91 -0.74 13.68
N GLU A 24 -4.39 -0.86 14.92
CA GLU A 24 -4.87 -2.11 15.48
C GLU A 24 -6.18 -2.57 14.82
N ILE A 25 -6.38 -3.89 14.73
CA ILE A 25 -7.66 -4.47 14.32
C ILE A 25 -8.74 -3.99 15.31
N GLY A 26 -9.88 -3.56 14.78
CA GLY A 26 -10.98 -2.95 15.53
C GLY A 26 -10.89 -1.42 15.67
N SER A 27 -9.82 -0.80 15.18
CA SER A 27 -9.73 0.67 15.11
C SER A 27 -10.80 1.25 14.20
N GLY A 28 -11.44 2.34 14.63
CA GLY A 28 -12.48 3.02 13.86
C GLY A 28 -11.89 3.94 12.77
N PHE A 29 -12.64 4.11 11.68
CA PHE A 29 -12.27 4.94 10.54
C PHE A 29 -13.46 5.75 10.02
N ASN A 30 -13.22 7.03 9.77
CA ASN A 30 -14.20 7.99 9.26
C ASN A 30 -13.95 8.26 7.77
N SER A 31 -14.79 7.69 6.92
CA SER A 31 -14.66 7.80 5.47
C SER A 31 -14.90 9.22 4.94
N ALA A 32 -15.65 10.06 5.66
CA ALA A 32 -15.83 11.47 5.29
C ALA A 32 -14.51 12.26 5.37
N ALA A 33 -13.57 11.81 6.21
CA ALA A 33 -12.26 12.44 6.36
C ALA A 33 -11.28 12.08 5.22
N ILE A 34 -11.61 11.13 4.33
CA ILE A 34 -10.77 10.77 3.16
C ILE A 34 -10.46 11.99 2.28
N ALA A 35 -11.41 12.92 2.17
CA ALA A 35 -11.28 14.16 1.38
C ALA A 35 -10.61 15.32 2.15
N SER A 36 -10.37 15.15 3.44
CA SER A 36 -10.02 16.23 4.35
C SER A 36 -8.54 16.21 4.72
N ASP A 37 -8.09 17.27 5.39
CA ASP A 37 -6.73 17.36 5.94
C ASP A 37 -6.60 16.70 7.32
N SER A 38 -7.69 16.21 7.92
CA SER A 38 -7.64 15.52 9.21
C SER A 38 -7.37 14.03 9.07
N LEU A 39 -6.76 13.44 10.10
CA LEU A 39 -6.58 11.99 10.17
C LEU A 39 -7.95 11.29 10.25
N PRO A 40 -8.19 10.23 9.46
CA PRO A 40 -9.49 9.56 9.43
C PRO A 40 -9.69 8.54 10.55
N TRP A 41 -8.72 8.36 11.45
CA TRP A 41 -8.75 7.35 12.51
C TRP A 41 -9.50 7.85 13.75
N ALA A 42 -10.43 7.05 14.26
CA ALA A 42 -11.14 7.34 15.49
C ALA A 42 -10.25 7.06 16.72
N SER A 43 -10.39 7.89 17.76
CA SER A 43 -9.60 7.74 19.00
C SER A 43 -10.14 6.68 19.96
N LYS A 44 -11.35 6.16 19.72
CA LYS A 44 -12.01 5.16 20.56
C LYS A 44 -12.33 3.92 19.73
N CYS A 45 -12.09 2.74 20.30
CA CYS A 45 -12.57 1.49 19.77
C CYS A 45 -14.00 1.23 20.29
N PRO A 46 -14.97 0.86 19.43
CA PRO A 46 -16.32 0.51 19.88
C PRO A 46 -16.43 -0.93 20.40
N PHE A 47 -15.40 -1.76 20.25
CA PHE A 47 -15.44 -3.20 20.50
C PHE A 47 -14.79 -3.62 21.82
N ILE A 48 -15.21 -4.77 22.32
CA ILE A 48 -14.52 -5.50 23.39
C ILE A 48 -13.43 -6.35 22.73
N ILE A 49 -12.18 -5.87 22.78
CA ILE A 49 -11.05 -6.47 22.03
C ILE A 49 -10.21 -7.45 22.86
N ASP A 50 -10.16 -7.32 24.19
CA ASP A 50 -9.17 -8.04 25.01
C ASP A 50 -9.24 -9.58 24.84
N ASP A 51 -10.43 -10.12 24.63
CA ASP A 51 -10.66 -11.56 24.40
C ASP A 51 -10.90 -11.91 22.92
N ALA A 52 -10.84 -10.93 22.02
CA ALA A 52 -11.08 -11.15 20.60
C ALA A 52 -9.93 -11.94 19.98
N LYS A 53 -10.31 -12.98 19.24
CA LYS A 53 -9.38 -13.84 18.49
C LYS A 53 -9.42 -13.51 17.01
N CYS A 54 -8.27 -13.67 16.38
CA CYS A 54 -8.05 -13.50 14.96
C CYS A 54 -7.55 -14.83 14.37
N VAL A 55 -8.04 -15.13 13.17
CA VAL A 55 -7.48 -16.19 12.34
C VAL A 55 -6.41 -15.56 11.47
N VAL A 56 -5.24 -16.20 11.44
CA VAL A 56 -4.14 -15.87 10.53
C VAL A 56 -4.09 -16.98 9.50
N GLU A 57 -4.50 -16.68 8.28
CA GLU A 57 -4.49 -17.62 7.16
C GLU A 57 -3.32 -17.26 6.25
N ILE A 58 -2.32 -18.12 6.19
CA ILE A 58 -1.18 -17.98 5.29
C ILE A 58 -1.43 -18.92 4.11
N ASP A 59 -1.75 -18.33 2.97
CA ASP A 59 -1.89 -19.06 1.71
C ASP A 59 -0.52 -19.08 1.03
N GLY A 60 -0.20 -20.11 0.24
CA GLY A 60 1.13 -20.35 -0.37
C GLY A 60 1.64 -19.30 -1.37
N GLY A 61 1.27 -18.03 -1.21
CA GLY A 61 1.78 -16.87 -1.93
C GLY A 61 1.19 -16.72 -3.31
N VAL A 62 0.39 -15.67 -3.54
CA VAL A 62 0.13 -15.18 -4.89
C VAL A 62 1.08 -14.02 -5.16
N SER A 63 2.02 -14.23 -6.07
CA SER A 63 2.92 -13.18 -6.55
C SER A 63 2.40 -12.57 -7.85
N SER A 64 2.43 -11.25 -7.96
CA SER A 64 2.25 -10.53 -9.22
C SER A 64 3.51 -9.74 -9.54
N TYR A 65 3.98 -9.86 -10.78
CA TYR A 65 5.09 -9.10 -11.32
C TYR A 65 4.58 -8.17 -12.42
N ARG A 66 4.93 -6.88 -12.33
CA ARG A 66 4.53 -5.86 -13.30
C ARG A 66 5.76 -5.10 -13.78
N GLU A 67 5.96 -5.12 -15.09
CA GLU A 67 6.96 -4.29 -15.76
C GLU A 67 6.24 -3.24 -16.60
N GLY A 68 6.60 -1.97 -16.38
CA GLY A 68 6.02 -0.82 -17.06
C GLY A 68 7.08 -0.13 -17.91
N ASN A 69 6.72 0.24 -19.13
CA ASN A 69 7.64 0.94 -20.02
C ASN A 69 6.89 1.95 -20.88
N SER A 70 7.17 3.24 -20.68
CA SER A 70 6.54 4.30 -21.46
C SER A 70 7.51 5.43 -21.77
N SER A 71 7.29 6.07 -22.92
CA SER A 71 7.95 7.32 -23.34
C SER A 71 6.99 8.52 -23.33
N SER A 72 5.77 8.31 -22.83
CA SER A 72 4.66 9.25 -22.87
C SER A 72 4.08 9.47 -21.48
N SER A 73 3.75 10.72 -21.17
CA SER A 73 3.08 11.10 -19.93
C SER A 73 1.68 10.48 -19.78
N ALA A 74 1.07 10.01 -20.87
CA ALA A 74 -0.28 9.41 -20.87
C ALA A 74 -0.35 8.02 -20.21
N GLN A 75 0.77 7.31 -20.04
CA GLN A 75 0.84 5.94 -19.49
C GLN A 75 1.38 5.89 -18.05
N HIS A 76 1.01 6.88 -17.25
CA HIS A 76 1.59 7.08 -15.92
C HIS A 76 1.25 5.98 -14.90
N SER A 77 0.03 5.41 -14.95
CA SER A 77 -0.45 4.38 -14.02
C SER A 77 0.29 3.03 -14.15
N GLU A 78 1.11 2.86 -15.19
CA GLU A 78 1.96 1.68 -15.38
C GLU A 78 3.18 1.65 -14.48
N HIS A 79 3.58 2.81 -13.96
CA HIS A 79 4.79 2.98 -13.15
C HIS A 79 4.51 3.12 -11.65
N LEU A 80 3.24 3.28 -11.29
CA LEU A 80 2.77 3.32 -9.90
C LEU A 80 2.89 1.94 -9.25
N SER A 81 3.00 1.95 -7.92
CA SER A 81 2.97 0.75 -7.09
C SER A 81 1.66 -0.02 -7.26
N ALA A 82 1.70 -1.32 -6.98
CA ALA A 82 0.54 -2.20 -7.16
C ALA A 82 -0.59 -1.85 -6.16
N SER A 83 -0.23 -1.40 -4.96
CA SER A 83 -1.18 -1.09 -3.87
C SER A 83 -1.89 0.27 -3.96
N LEU A 84 -1.45 1.23 -4.79
CA LEU A 84 -1.96 2.62 -4.75
C LEU A 84 -2.71 3.13 -5.98
N GLY A 85 -2.92 2.32 -7.02
CA GLY A 85 -3.69 2.76 -8.20
C GLY A 85 -5.09 3.33 -7.88
N VAL A 86 -5.60 3.10 -6.66
CA VAL A 86 -6.92 3.48 -6.14
C VAL A 86 -6.89 4.69 -5.19
N THR A 87 -5.72 5.18 -4.77
CA THR A 87 -5.60 6.12 -3.62
C THR A 87 -4.87 7.43 -3.93
N VAL A 88 -4.54 7.68 -5.20
CA VAL A 88 -3.97 8.96 -5.67
C VAL A 88 -4.85 10.13 -5.22
N GLY A 89 -4.29 11.06 -4.44
CA GLY A 89 -5.01 12.22 -3.88
C GLY A 89 -5.47 12.08 -2.42
N CYS A 90 -5.27 10.93 -1.77
CA CYS A 90 -5.50 10.78 -0.33
C CYS A 90 -4.27 11.24 0.47
N LYS A 91 -4.32 12.45 1.04
CA LYS A 91 -3.19 13.03 1.81
C LYS A 91 -2.74 12.16 2.98
N PHE A 92 -3.68 11.53 3.70
CA PHE A 92 -3.36 10.65 4.84
C PHE A 92 -2.60 9.38 4.43
N LEU A 93 -2.67 8.98 3.14
CA LEU A 93 -1.94 7.84 2.58
C LEU A 93 -0.63 8.26 1.92
N SER A 94 -0.38 9.55 1.69
CA SER A 94 0.88 10.02 1.08
C SER A 94 2.10 9.72 1.96
N ALA A 95 1.90 9.49 3.25
CA ALA A 95 2.94 9.08 4.19
C ALA A 95 3.27 7.57 4.15
N SER A 96 2.51 6.76 3.41
CA SER A 96 2.91 5.37 3.17
C SER A 96 4.12 5.31 2.23
N VAL A 97 4.86 4.21 2.32
CA VAL A 97 6.05 3.94 1.50
C VAL A 97 5.70 4.03 0.02
N THR A 98 4.68 3.29 -0.39
CA THR A 98 4.16 3.26 -1.74
C THR A 98 3.54 4.61 -2.14
N GLY A 99 2.91 5.33 -1.22
CA GLY A 99 2.33 6.65 -1.47
C GLY A 99 3.36 7.74 -1.74
N SER A 100 4.48 7.69 -1.02
CA SER A 100 5.62 8.56 -1.25
C SER A 100 6.33 8.25 -2.57
N TYR A 101 6.51 6.97 -2.91
CA TYR A 101 7.05 6.56 -4.21
C TYR A 101 6.15 7.00 -5.37
N ASP A 102 4.85 6.70 -5.29
CA ASP A 102 3.88 7.06 -6.31
C ASP A 102 3.88 8.58 -6.54
N LYS A 103 3.94 9.37 -5.47
CA LYS A 103 4.07 10.83 -5.57
C LYS A 103 5.35 11.24 -6.30
N SER A 104 6.51 10.70 -5.95
CA SER A 104 7.77 11.02 -6.64
C SER A 104 7.76 10.61 -8.11
N VAL A 105 7.14 9.49 -8.46
CA VAL A 105 7.00 9.06 -9.87
C VAL A 105 5.97 9.92 -10.61
N SER A 106 4.91 10.37 -9.93
CA SER A 106 3.92 11.31 -10.47
C SER A 106 4.53 12.66 -10.76
N ASP A 107 5.22 13.27 -9.81
CA ASP A 107 5.74 14.64 -9.95
C ASP A 107 6.76 14.76 -11.13
N ASN A 108 7.39 13.66 -11.54
CA ASN A 108 8.32 13.59 -12.66
C ASN A 108 7.62 13.26 -14.00
N PHE A 109 6.78 14.18 -14.50
CA PHE A 109 5.93 13.96 -15.70
C PHE A 109 6.66 13.90 -17.05
N ALA A 110 7.85 14.50 -17.16
CA ALA A 110 8.59 14.61 -18.41
C ALA A 110 9.71 13.57 -18.46
N GLY A 111 9.66 12.64 -19.41
CA GLY A 111 10.74 11.68 -19.65
C GLY A 111 10.27 10.27 -20.01
N THR A 112 11.23 9.45 -20.46
CA THR A 112 11.04 8.01 -20.67
C THR A 112 11.21 7.28 -19.35
N ARG A 113 10.28 6.38 -19.03
CA ARG A 113 10.25 5.64 -17.78
C ARG A 113 10.28 4.14 -18.01
N VAL A 114 11.08 3.45 -17.20
CA VAL A 114 11.05 1.99 -17.10
C VAL A 114 10.95 1.62 -15.63
N SER A 115 9.94 0.85 -15.28
CA SER A 115 9.69 0.43 -13.92
C SER A 115 9.50 -1.08 -13.81
N LYS A 116 9.92 -1.62 -12.68
CA LYS A 116 9.68 -3.02 -12.29
C LYS A 116 9.10 -3.03 -10.89
N ASN A 117 8.02 -3.77 -10.72
CA ASN A 117 7.30 -3.90 -9.46
C ASN A 117 6.95 -5.36 -9.23
N ILE A 118 7.03 -5.79 -7.97
CA ILE A 118 6.52 -7.07 -7.50
C ILE A 118 5.61 -6.82 -6.30
N SER A 119 4.50 -7.54 -6.25
CA SER A 119 3.59 -7.57 -5.10
C SER A 119 3.32 -9.02 -4.73
N ILE A 120 3.58 -9.35 -3.47
CA ILE A 120 3.36 -10.68 -2.89
C ILE A 120 2.18 -10.57 -1.93
N GLN A 121 1.17 -11.41 -2.14
CA GLN A 121 0.08 -11.64 -1.20
C GLN A 121 0.27 -13.01 -0.58
N ALA A 122 0.63 -13.05 0.70
CA ALA A 122 0.97 -14.28 1.41
C ALA A 122 -0.15 -14.76 2.34
N GLY A 123 -1.20 -13.98 2.56
CA GLY A 123 -2.28 -14.37 3.44
C GLY A 123 -3.05 -13.19 4.00
N HIS A 124 -3.89 -13.44 4.99
CA HIS A 124 -4.66 -12.41 5.64
C HIS A 124 -4.89 -12.72 7.13
N VAL A 125 -5.16 -11.65 7.87
CA VAL A 125 -5.64 -11.72 9.25
C VAL A 125 -7.04 -11.17 9.29
N ARG A 126 -7.94 -11.82 10.02
CA ARG A 126 -9.28 -11.31 10.30
C ARG A 126 -9.76 -11.76 11.66
N PHE A 127 -10.75 -11.08 12.22
CA PHE A 127 -11.46 -11.62 13.38
C PHE A 127 -11.99 -13.04 13.11
N GLN A 128 -11.87 -13.91 14.11
CA GLN A 128 -12.40 -15.27 14.07
C GLN A 128 -13.92 -15.29 14.14
N ALA A 129 -14.50 -14.37 14.90
CA ALA A 129 -15.92 -14.11 14.99
C ALA A 129 -16.15 -12.59 15.04
N ASP A 130 -17.33 -12.13 14.63
CA ASP A 130 -17.69 -10.72 14.68
C ASP A 130 -17.43 -10.13 16.08
N PRO A 131 -16.67 -9.02 16.18
CA PRO A 131 -16.36 -8.41 17.46
C PRO A 131 -17.63 -7.80 18.07
N VAL A 132 -17.75 -7.91 19.39
CA VAL A 132 -18.92 -7.45 20.14
C VAL A 132 -18.75 -5.97 20.50
N LEU A 133 -19.81 -5.18 20.29
CA LEU A 133 -19.84 -3.78 20.72
C LEU A 133 -19.81 -3.65 22.24
N THR A 134 -19.05 -2.68 22.74
CA THR A 134 -19.08 -2.28 24.15
C THR A 134 -20.46 -1.76 24.54
N PRO A 135 -20.87 -1.86 25.82
CA PRO A 135 -22.13 -1.30 26.30
C PRO A 135 -22.30 0.20 25.99
N PHE A 136 -21.20 0.95 26.03
CA PHE A 136 -21.19 2.36 25.67
C PHE A 136 -21.48 2.56 24.17
N ALA A 137 -20.80 1.83 23.29
CA ALA A 137 -21.01 1.90 21.85
C ALA A 137 -22.44 1.50 21.46
N ARG A 138 -23.01 0.46 22.09
CA ARG A 138 -24.42 0.06 21.93
C ARG A 138 -25.37 1.19 22.33
N ASN A 139 -25.18 1.79 23.50
CA ASN A 139 -26.04 2.86 24.00
C ASN A 139 -26.05 4.05 23.05
N VAL A 140 -24.86 4.47 22.59
CA VAL A 140 -24.73 5.55 21.60
C VAL A 140 -25.44 5.19 20.30
N LEU A 141 -25.23 3.97 19.77
CA LEU A 141 -25.86 3.52 18.53
C LEU A 141 -27.39 3.52 18.61
N CYS A 142 -27.96 2.99 19.69
CA CYS A 142 -29.41 2.97 19.91
C CYS A 142 -30.00 4.39 19.92
N ARG A 143 -29.26 5.36 20.47
CA ARG A 143 -29.69 6.78 20.51
C ARG A 143 -29.56 7.43 19.14
N SER A 144 -28.42 7.28 18.47
CA SER A 144 -28.12 7.99 17.22
C SER A 144 -26.96 7.35 16.44
N GLU A 145 -27.25 6.89 15.21
CA GLU A 145 -26.20 6.48 14.26
C GLU A 145 -25.23 7.62 13.93
N ASN A 146 -25.72 8.87 13.91
CA ASN A 146 -24.87 10.03 13.64
C ASN A 146 -23.88 10.29 14.78
N GLU A 147 -24.31 10.08 16.03
CA GLU A 147 -23.44 10.21 17.21
C GLU A 147 -22.45 9.04 17.28
N PHE A 148 -22.89 7.83 16.93
CA PHE A 148 -21.99 6.69 16.82
C PHE A 148 -20.88 6.96 15.80
N ARG A 149 -21.26 7.43 14.61
CA ARG A 149 -20.31 7.74 13.54
C ARG A 149 -19.35 8.87 13.90
N SER A 150 -19.80 9.89 14.64
CA SER A 150 -18.90 10.98 15.04
C SER A 150 -17.84 10.53 16.04
N ILE A 151 -18.12 9.50 16.85
CA ILE A 151 -17.22 8.98 17.88
C ILE A 151 -16.31 7.87 17.33
N PHE A 152 -16.88 6.91 16.60
CA PHE A 152 -16.19 5.67 16.20
C PHE A 152 -15.92 5.56 14.69
N GLY A 153 -16.41 6.51 13.89
CA GLY A 153 -16.39 6.43 12.43
C GLY A 153 -17.50 5.56 11.86
N ASP A 154 -17.49 5.36 10.55
CA ASP A 154 -18.44 4.53 9.79
C ASP A 154 -17.84 3.20 9.32
N TYR A 155 -16.52 3.03 9.46
CA TYR A 155 -15.78 1.81 9.20
C TYR A 155 -14.95 1.39 10.42
N TYR A 156 -14.50 0.14 10.41
CA TYR A 156 -13.48 -0.35 11.31
C TYR A 156 -12.49 -1.26 10.57
N VAL A 157 -11.28 -1.37 11.11
CA VAL A 157 -10.28 -2.33 10.63
C VAL A 157 -10.72 -3.74 11.03
N VAL A 158 -11.13 -4.56 10.07
CA VAL A 158 -11.54 -5.94 10.31
C VAL A 158 -10.36 -6.91 10.27
N GLY A 159 -9.24 -6.47 9.68
CA GLY A 159 -8.11 -7.34 9.43
C GLY A 159 -6.99 -6.70 8.62
N TYR A 160 -6.01 -7.52 8.26
CA TYR A 160 -4.82 -7.14 7.49
C TYR A 160 -4.64 -8.06 6.29
N GLN A 161 -4.13 -7.52 5.19
CA GLN A 161 -3.53 -8.30 4.13
C GLN A 161 -2.05 -8.50 4.45
N ILE A 162 -1.60 -9.75 4.49
CA ILE A 162 -0.20 -10.13 4.70
C ILE A 162 0.49 -10.25 3.34
N GLY A 163 1.68 -9.68 3.24
CA GLY A 163 2.43 -9.59 2.01
C GLY A 163 3.50 -8.50 2.04
N ALA A 164 4.06 -8.20 0.89
CA ALA A 164 4.92 -7.05 0.69
C ALA A 164 4.97 -6.64 -0.78
N GLU A 165 5.39 -5.41 -1.02
CA GLU A 165 5.66 -4.89 -2.35
C GLU A 165 7.05 -4.28 -2.40
N ALA A 166 7.71 -4.47 -3.53
CA ALA A 166 8.95 -3.79 -3.83
C ALA A 166 8.97 -3.41 -5.31
N GLY A 167 9.61 -2.30 -5.62
CA GLY A 167 9.72 -1.86 -6.98
C GLY A 167 10.53 -0.61 -7.15
N GLY A 168 10.75 -0.24 -8.39
CA GLY A 168 11.39 1.03 -8.72
C GLY A 168 11.15 1.45 -10.15
N CYS A 169 11.54 2.70 -10.41
CA CYS A 169 11.37 3.39 -11.67
C CYS A 169 12.63 4.21 -11.98
N VAL A 170 13.19 3.96 -13.16
CA VAL A 170 14.19 4.83 -13.78
C VAL A 170 13.45 5.80 -14.68
N THR A 171 13.70 7.10 -14.51
CA THR A 171 13.20 8.15 -15.40
C THR A 171 14.36 8.87 -16.05
N ILE A 172 14.32 8.97 -17.37
CA ILE A 172 15.32 9.70 -18.18
C ILE A 172 14.61 10.85 -18.90
N THR A 173 14.99 12.06 -18.55
CA THR A 173 14.47 13.29 -19.15
C THR A 173 15.45 13.77 -20.22
N HIS A 174 14.94 14.12 -21.40
CA HIS A 174 15.72 14.58 -22.54
C HIS A 174 15.04 15.78 -23.19
N SER A 175 15.84 16.68 -23.76
CA SER A 175 15.37 17.88 -24.45
C SER A 175 14.86 17.62 -25.87
N ASP A 176 15.34 16.57 -26.53
CA ASP A 176 15.03 16.20 -27.91
C ASP A 176 14.06 15.02 -27.98
N GLN A 177 12.83 15.28 -28.43
CA GLN A 177 11.73 14.32 -28.47
C GLN A 177 11.71 13.43 -29.72
N SER A 178 12.80 13.36 -30.50
CA SER A 178 12.85 12.48 -31.67
C SER A 178 12.63 11.00 -31.31
N GLU A 179 11.93 10.27 -32.18
CA GLU A 179 11.58 8.86 -31.94
C GLU A 179 12.83 7.96 -31.80
N GLU A 180 13.90 8.26 -32.55
CA GLU A 180 15.17 7.54 -32.45
C GLU A 180 15.81 7.69 -31.05
N LYS A 181 15.82 8.92 -30.53
CA LYS A 181 16.35 9.20 -29.19
C LYS A 181 15.48 8.56 -28.11
N ARG A 182 14.16 8.51 -28.29
CA ARG A 182 13.24 7.80 -27.38
C ARG A 182 13.53 6.30 -27.30
N VAL A 183 13.74 5.63 -28.44
CA VAL A 183 14.09 4.20 -28.48
C VAL A 183 15.44 3.93 -27.82
N GLN A 184 16.43 4.80 -28.05
CA GLN A 184 17.75 4.70 -27.44
C GLN A 184 17.71 4.89 -25.92
N VAL A 185 16.94 5.87 -25.45
CA VAL A 185 16.72 6.12 -24.02
C VAL A 185 16.00 4.94 -23.36
N GLN A 186 15.00 4.37 -24.03
CA GLN A 186 14.28 3.19 -23.55
C GLN A 186 15.20 1.97 -23.43
N ALA A 187 16.08 1.75 -24.40
CA ALA A 187 17.10 0.71 -24.34
C ALA A 187 18.08 0.93 -23.18
N THR A 188 18.52 2.17 -22.97
CA THR A 188 19.40 2.56 -21.86
C THR A 188 18.77 2.26 -20.50
N ALA A 189 17.51 2.68 -20.32
CA ALA A 189 16.77 2.42 -19.09
C ALA A 189 16.60 0.90 -18.84
N LYS A 190 16.35 0.10 -19.88
CA LYS A 190 16.31 -1.38 -19.74
C LYS A 190 17.66 -1.98 -19.35
N VAL A 191 18.77 -1.48 -19.88
CA VAL A 191 20.12 -1.95 -19.52
C VAL A 191 20.41 -1.66 -18.05
N LEU A 192 19.96 -0.53 -17.51
CA LEU A 192 20.12 -0.20 -16.10
C LEU A 192 19.42 -1.21 -15.16
N TRP A 193 18.43 -1.96 -15.65
CA TRP A 193 17.74 -3.03 -14.91
C TRP A 193 18.38 -4.42 -15.07
N MET A 194 19.45 -4.57 -15.86
CA MET A 194 20.11 -5.85 -16.07
C MET A 194 21.25 -6.05 -15.06
N LYS A 195 21.14 -7.08 -14.21
CA LYS A 195 22.18 -7.48 -13.24
C LYS A 195 23.53 -7.85 -13.88
N LYS A 196 23.55 -8.12 -15.19
CA LYS A 196 24.75 -8.53 -15.91
C LYS A 196 25.48 -7.31 -16.43
N THR A 197 26.76 -7.23 -16.12
CA THR A 197 27.74 -6.22 -16.54
C THR A 197 27.73 -6.01 -18.06
N ILE A 198 26.77 -5.26 -18.59
CA ILE A 198 26.94 -4.62 -19.90
C ILE A 198 27.74 -3.37 -19.63
N SER A 199 29.05 -3.60 -19.58
CA SER A 199 30.18 -2.70 -19.64
C SER A 199 29.81 -1.22 -19.79
N THR A 200 30.39 -0.43 -18.89
CA THR A 200 30.55 1.04 -18.81
C THR A 200 30.65 1.78 -20.17
N THR A 201 30.98 1.08 -21.25
CA THR A 201 31.12 1.57 -22.63
C THR A 201 29.81 1.79 -23.38
N THR A 202 28.70 1.10 -23.05
CA THR A 202 27.43 1.25 -23.82
C THR A 202 26.53 2.34 -23.24
N SER A 203 26.48 2.44 -21.90
CA SER A 203 25.62 3.42 -21.21
C SER A 203 26.16 4.85 -21.29
N SER A 204 27.49 5.04 -21.21
CA SER A 204 28.14 6.35 -21.32
C SER A 204 28.05 7.01 -22.71
N LYS A 205 27.83 6.22 -23.77
CA LYS A 205 27.66 6.71 -25.14
C LYS A 205 26.21 7.06 -25.50
N MET A 206 25.22 6.65 -24.69
CA MET A 206 23.79 6.81 -25.02
C MET A 206 23.12 7.96 -24.27
N VAL A 207 23.72 8.46 -23.19
CA VAL A 207 23.20 9.59 -22.41
C VAL A 207 24.00 10.82 -22.81
N SER A 208 23.34 11.76 -23.47
CA SER A 208 23.96 13.04 -23.84
C SER A 208 24.15 13.90 -22.59
N SER A 209 25.06 14.89 -22.64
CA SER A 209 25.29 15.85 -21.54
C SER A 209 24.02 16.59 -21.09
N ASP A 210 23.00 16.61 -21.95
CA ASP A 210 21.76 17.34 -21.75
C ASP A 210 20.63 16.46 -21.16
N ASP A 211 20.89 15.17 -20.96
CA ASP A 211 19.92 14.24 -20.39
C ASP A 211 20.10 14.16 -18.86
N SER A 212 18.99 14.16 -18.12
CA SER A 212 18.98 13.93 -16.68
C SER A 212 18.36 12.58 -16.36
N ILE A 213 18.96 11.87 -15.41
CA ILE A 213 18.51 10.55 -14.99
C ILE A 213 18.14 10.60 -13.52
N SER A 214 17.00 10.00 -13.19
CA SER A 214 16.57 9.80 -11.81
C SER A 214 16.13 8.36 -11.59
N PHE A 215 16.21 7.94 -10.33
CA PHE A 215 15.79 6.63 -9.89
C PHE A 215 14.97 6.76 -8.61
N ASN A 216 13.84 6.08 -8.57
CA ASN A 216 12.99 5.97 -7.40
C ASN A 216 12.74 4.49 -7.11
N SER A 217 12.80 4.07 -5.86
CA SER A 217 12.39 2.72 -5.46
C SER A 217 11.74 2.69 -4.09
N TYR A 218 11.01 1.61 -3.83
CA TYR A 218 10.31 1.37 -2.59
C TYR A 218 10.38 -0.09 -2.17
N ASP A 219 10.25 -0.32 -0.87
CA ASP A 219 10.20 -1.63 -0.23
C ASP A 219 9.28 -1.52 1.01
N THR A 220 8.08 -2.10 0.92
CA THR A 220 7.10 -2.04 2.02
C THR A 220 7.51 -2.90 3.20
N LEU A 221 8.28 -3.98 2.98
CA LEU A 221 8.73 -4.84 4.06
C LEU A 221 9.73 -4.12 4.96
N ARG A 222 10.63 -3.34 4.35
CA ARG A 222 11.62 -2.52 5.08
C ARG A 222 11.14 -1.12 5.45
N GLN A 223 9.92 -0.77 5.03
CA GLN A 223 9.35 0.56 5.20
C GLN A 223 10.23 1.69 4.64
N HIS A 224 10.80 1.46 3.46
CA HIS A 224 11.90 2.27 2.91
C HIS A 224 11.64 2.73 1.48
N ASN A 225 12.11 3.94 1.17
CA ASN A 225 12.18 4.50 -0.18
C ASN A 225 13.60 4.98 -0.47
N ASP A 226 14.08 4.74 -1.68
CA ASP A 226 15.32 5.33 -2.19
C ASP A 226 14.99 6.27 -3.35
N GLU A 227 15.61 7.45 -3.35
CA GLU A 227 15.48 8.43 -4.43
C GLU A 227 16.87 8.98 -4.79
N VAL A 228 17.21 8.91 -6.08
CA VAL A 228 18.38 9.56 -6.68
C VAL A 228 17.87 10.55 -7.71
N LYS A 229 18.09 11.84 -7.48
CA LYS A 229 17.61 12.92 -8.35
C LYS A 229 18.68 13.35 -9.33
N GLU A 230 18.26 13.55 -10.57
CA GLU A 230 18.91 14.37 -11.60
C GLU A 230 20.44 14.29 -11.57
N THR A 231 20.95 13.06 -11.71
CA THR A 231 22.39 12.81 -11.71
C THR A 231 22.88 12.46 -13.10
N HIS A 232 24.10 12.90 -13.42
CA HIS A 232 24.85 12.41 -14.58
C HIS A 232 25.68 11.16 -14.22
N LEU A 233 25.69 10.76 -12.94
CA LEU A 233 26.44 9.61 -12.44
C LEU A 233 25.65 8.32 -12.65
N LEU A 234 25.75 7.77 -13.85
CA LEU A 234 25.15 6.50 -14.25
C LEU A 234 25.51 5.32 -13.32
N GLU A 235 26.68 5.35 -12.71
CA GLU A 235 27.15 4.29 -11.80
C GLU A 235 26.31 4.21 -10.53
N GLU A 236 25.91 5.36 -9.96
CA GLU A 236 25.04 5.42 -8.78
C GLU A 236 23.65 4.87 -9.09
N ILE A 237 23.08 5.27 -10.23
CA ILE A 237 21.78 4.76 -10.70
C ILE A 237 21.84 3.25 -10.94
N HIS A 238 22.91 2.77 -11.56
CA HIS A 238 23.10 1.34 -11.81
C HIS A 238 23.23 0.54 -10.51
N GLN A 239 24.00 1.05 -9.54
CA GLN A 239 24.14 0.43 -8.22
C GLN A 239 22.78 0.36 -7.50
N LYS A 240 22.02 1.46 -7.47
CA LYS A 240 20.69 1.51 -6.83
C LYS A 240 19.65 0.65 -7.53
N SER A 241 19.70 0.58 -8.85
CA SER A 241 18.86 -0.31 -9.66
C SER A 241 19.15 -1.78 -9.35
N ASN A 242 20.43 -2.17 -9.22
CA ASN A 242 20.80 -3.54 -8.84
C ASN A 242 20.34 -3.89 -7.42
N GLU A 243 20.54 -3.01 -6.44
CA GLU A 243 20.01 -3.19 -5.08
C GLU A 243 18.48 -3.36 -5.07
N CYS A 244 17.77 -2.62 -5.92
CA CYS A 244 16.33 -2.78 -6.10
C CYS A 244 15.97 -4.13 -6.73
N MET A 245 16.69 -4.56 -7.77
CA MET A 245 16.46 -5.86 -8.41
C MET A 245 16.75 -7.03 -7.46
N ASP A 246 17.76 -6.91 -6.59
CA ASP A 246 18.01 -7.90 -5.55
C ASP A 246 16.86 -7.97 -4.54
N ARG A 247 16.26 -6.83 -4.17
CA ARG A 247 15.05 -6.81 -3.33
C ARG A 247 13.87 -7.48 -4.02
N ILE A 248 13.61 -7.14 -5.29
CA ILE A 248 12.51 -7.71 -6.09
C ILE A 248 12.65 -9.24 -6.18
N ASP A 249 13.83 -9.74 -6.56
CA ASP A 249 14.06 -11.17 -6.79
C ASP A 249 13.97 -12.00 -5.49
N ASN A 250 14.31 -11.41 -4.35
CA ASN A 250 14.32 -12.11 -3.06
C ASN A 250 13.08 -11.82 -2.19
N LEU A 251 12.11 -11.03 -2.68
CA LEU A 251 10.99 -10.56 -1.85
C LEU A 251 10.15 -11.72 -1.32
N HIS A 252 9.83 -12.70 -2.16
CA HIS A 252 9.03 -13.88 -1.78
C HIS A 252 9.67 -14.63 -0.61
N ALA A 253 10.93 -15.05 -0.77
CA ALA A 253 11.66 -15.78 0.26
C ALA A 253 11.81 -14.96 1.56
N THR A 254 11.94 -13.64 1.46
CA THR A 254 12.04 -12.76 2.62
C THR A 254 10.70 -12.64 3.36
N VAL A 255 9.58 -12.54 2.63
CA VAL A 255 8.23 -12.53 3.22
C VAL A 255 7.94 -13.85 3.91
N GLU A 256 8.16 -14.99 3.25
CA GLU A 256 7.96 -16.32 3.82
C GLU A 256 8.77 -16.50 5.11
N LYS A 257 10.07 -16.16 5.06
CA LYS A 257 10.94 -16.22 6.24
C LYS A 257 10.41 -15.35 7.38
N THR A 258 10.00 -14.11 7.08
CA THR A 258 9.50 -13.18 8.11
C THR A 258 8.22 -13.70 8.76
N ILE A 259 7.30 -14.29 7.97
CA ILE A 259 6.07 -14.91 8.49
C ILE A 259 6.40 -16.11 9.38
N MET A 260 7.33 -16.98 8.95
CA MET A 260 7.77 -18.12 9.75
C MET A 260 8.41 -17.69 11.08
N ASP A 261 9.27 -16.68 11.06
CA ASP A 261 9.97 -16.16 12.24
C ASP A 261 8.99 -15.54 13.27
N LEU A 262 7.83 -15.05 12.82
CA LEU A 262 6.80 -14.51 13.71
C LEU A 262 6.05 -15.60 14.50
N GLY A 263 5.94 -16.81 13.94
CA GLY A 263 5.32 -17.95 14.60
C GLY A 263 3.84 -17.75 14.97
N LEU A 264 3.12 -16.92 14.21
CA LEU A 264 1.71 -16.62 14.47
C LEU A 264 0.81 -17.71 13.88
N GLY A 265 -0.14 -18.22 14.67
CA GLY A 265 -1.12 -19.22 14.21
C GLY A 265 -0.93 -20.61 14.82
N THR A 266 -1.01 -20.72 16.15
CA THR A 266 -1.36 -21.99 16.80
C THR A 266 -2.89 -22.20 16.70
N ASN A 267 -3.34 -23.45 16.81
CA ASN A 267 -4.72 -23.90 16.56
C ASN A 267 -5.84 -23.11 17.30
N ASP A 268 -5.50 -22.27 18.28
CA ASP A 268 -6.43 -21.50 19.11
C ASP A 268 -6.63 -20.03 18.64
N GLY A 269 -6.01 -19.63 17.53
CA GLY A 269 -6.08 -18.26 16.99
C GLY A 269 -5.17 -17.26 17.71
N ALA A 270 -4.82 -16.17 17.03
CA ALA A 270 -3.99 -15.09 17.58
C ALA A 270 -4.88 -14.04 18.26
N SER A 271 -4.42 -13.44 19.36
CA SER A 271 -5.05 -12.24 19.91
C SER A 271 -4.79 -11.03 19.01
N VAL A 272 -5.66 -10.02 19.08
CA VAL A 272 -5.44 -8.74 18.37
C VAL A 272 -4.09 -8.11 18.71
N LYS A 273 -3.66 -8.22 19.98
CA LYS A 273 -2.35 -7.73 20.45
C LYS A 273 -1.18 -8.47 19.78
N GLU A 274 -1.30 -9.77 19.57
CA GLU A 274 -0.27 -10.55 18.85
C GLU A 274 -0.20 -10.18 17.36
N CYS A 275 -1.34 -9.82 16.75
CA CYS A 275 -1.38 -9.38 15.36
C CYS A 275 -0.64 -8.05 15.12
N VAL A 276 -0.41 -7.22 16.14
CA VAL A 276 0.40 -5.99 16.03
C VAL A 276 1.83 -6.30 15.59
N ARG A 277 2.36 -7.48 15.95
CA ARG A 277 3.71 -7.91 15.53
C ARG A 277 3.85 -8.04 14.01
N LEU A 278 2.75 -8.26 13.28
CA LEU A 278 2.75 -8.28 11.81
C LEU A 278 2.95 -6.88 11.23
N CYS A 279 2.35 -5.86 11.86
CA CYS A 279 2.60 -4.46 11.50
C CYS A 279 4.06 -4.12 11.77
N ASP A 280 4.57 -4.42 12.96
CA ASP A 280 5.95 -4.12 13.34
C ASP A 280 7.00 -4.79 12.44
N SER A 281 6.69 -5.97 11.90
CA SER A 281 7.60 -6.70 11.00
C SER A 281 7.54 -6.23 9.54
N GLY A 282 6.62 -5.32 9.20
CA GLY A 282 6.45 -4.78 7.84
C GLY A 282 5.74 -5.71 6.85
N VAL A 283 5.24 -6.87 7.28
CA VAL A 283 4.55 -7.84 6.39
C VAL A 283 3.07 -7.50 6.18
N VAL A 284 2.59 -6.40 6.76
CA VAL A 284 1.23 -5.91 6.47
C VAL A 284 1.31 -4.96 5.27
N VAL A 285 0.74 -5.38 4.15
CA VAL A 285 0.72 -4.56 2.92
C VAL A 285 -0.53 -3.67 2.87
N GLN A 286 -1.66 -4.15 3.41
CA GLN A 286 -2.91 -3.39 3.42
C GLN A 286 -3.72 -3.61 4.70
N LEU A 287 -4.43 -2.57 5.12
CA LEU A 287 -5.50 -2.64 6.10
C LEU A 287 -6.82 -2.96 5.39
N ILE A 288 -7.58 -3.91 5.93
CA ILE A 288 -8.90 -4.29 5.42
C ILE A 288 -9.94 -3.66 6.33
N LEU A 289 -10.81 -2.82 5.77
CA LEU A 289 -11.84 -2.11 6.51
C LEU A 289 -13.23 -2.58 6.07
N ALA A 290 -14.09 -2.81 7.06
CA ALA A 290 -15.50 -3.14 6.84
C ALA A 290 -16.39 -2.00 7.40
N PRO A 291 -17.54 -1.71 6.76
CA PRO A 291 -18.48 -0.74 7.30
C PRO A 291 -19.18 -1.32 8.53
N TYR A 292 -19.41 -0.52 9.57
CA TYR A 292 -20.18 -0.98 10.74
C TYR A 292 -21.59 -1.45 10.37
N SER A 293 -22.18 -0.87 9.32
CA SER A 293 -23.50 -1.28 8.81
C SER A 293 -23.58 -2.72 8.27
N LYS A 294 -22.46 -3.44 8.20
CA LYS A 294 -22.41 -4.86 7.83
C LYS A 294 -22.28 -5.78 9.04
N LEU A 295 -22.00 -5.25 10.24
CA LEU A 295 -21.94 -6.02 11.47
C LEU A 295 -23.36 -6.45 11.88
N ALA A 296 -23.56 -7.74 12.15
CA ALA A 296 -24.89 -8.27 12.48
C ALA A 296 -25.52 -7.55 13.68
N GLU A 297 -24.72 -7.27 14.71
CA GLU A 297 -25.14 -6.54 15.90
C GLU A 297 -25.57 -5.10 15.59
N TYR A 298 -24.84 -4.39 14.72
CA TYR A 298 -25.19 -3.03 14.30
C TYR A 298 -26.54 -3.03 13.59
N VAL A 299 -26.75 -3.98 12.67
CA VAL A 299 -27.99 -4.11 11.89
C VAL A 299 -29.17 -4.41 12.82
N ALA A 300 -28.99 -5.30 13.80
CA ALA A 300 -30.04 -5.63 14.76
C ALA A 300 -30.48 -4.41 15.59
N LEU A 301 -29.53 -3.63 16.11
CA LEU A 301 -29.79 -2.47 16.96
C LEU A 301 -30.39 -1.27 16.21
N THR A 302 -30.13 -1.15 14.91
CA THR A 302 -30.67 -0.08 14.07
C THR A 302 -32.03 -0.45 13.46
N SER A 303 -32.24 -1.71 13.12
CA SER A 303 -33.51 -2.20 12.55
C SER A 303 -34.64 -2.23 13.58
N SER A 304 -34.35 -2.55 14.85
CA SER A 304 -35.36 -2.51 15.92
C SER A 304 -35.99 -1.13 16.09
N ARG A 305 -35.26 -0.07 15.76
CA ARG A 305 -35.75 1.31 15.81
C ARG A 305 -36.65 1.68 14.63
N SER A 306 -36.44 1.08 13.45
CA SER A 306 -37.31 1.32 12.28
C SER A 306 -38.70 0.69 12.43
N SER A 307 -38.88 -0.23 13.38
CA SER A 307 -40.18 -0.86 13.68
C SER A 307 -40.99 -0.13 14.76
N ASP A 308 -40.37 0.83 15.47
CA ASP A 308 -40.98 1.61 16.57
C ASP A 308 -41.37 3.05 16.15
N ILE A 309 -41.30 3.37 14.85
CA ILE A 309 -41.74 4.64 14.23
C ILE A 309 -42.82 4.31 13.20
#